data_AF-A0A2P6MQA2-F1
#
_entry.id   AF-A0A2P6MQA2-F1
#
_cell.length_a   1.000
_cell.length_b   1.000
_cell.length_c   1.000
_cell.angle_alpha   90.00
_cell.angle_beta   90.00
_cell.angle_gamma   90.00
#
_symmetry.space_group_name_H-M   'P 1'
#
loop_
_entity.id
_entity.type
_entity.pdbx_description
1 polymer ?
#
loop_
_entity_poly.entity_id
_entity_poly.type
_entity_poly.pdbx_seq_one_letter_code
_entity_poly.pdbx_strand_id
1 'polypeptide(L)'
;MTQWWNSAYNDVIIQLPQSIVDCLKHRIQNTKIRGKKCDLNEESENLKRLFERELTTYNNKKQCMKMNNKRYEERLQELLEEKEKEYATEIKGLQVEYTSKTMSLELQLEEMHKTLEQRDKFITKQMMSLKKYMACDITCFTFQVQQAVCEGKRKVCIKHALIRHKKKHKAHNNACLTTLWFSKQAGGV
;
A
#
# COMPACT_ATOMS: atom_id res chain seq x y z
N MET A 1 34.88 60.48 27.51
CA MET A 1 34.68 59.50 28.61
C MET A 1 36.04 59.02 29.07
N THR A 2 36.37 59.19 30.35
CA THR A 2 37.60 58.60 30.92
C THR A 2 37.40 57.09 31.09
N GLN A 3 38.29 56.31 30.49
CA GLN A 3 38.31 54.85 30.62
C GLN A 3 38.55 54.50 32.10
N TRP A 4 37.61 53.80 32.74
CA TRP A 4 37.68 53.46 34.17
C TRP A 4 38.40 52.14 34.46
N TRP A 5 38.96 51.52 33.42
CA TRP A 5 39.72 50.28 33.46
C TRP A 5 41.00 50.42 32.62
N ASN A 6 41.96 49.51 32.84
CA ASN A 6 43.22 49.48 32.10
C ASN A 6 42.99 48.95 30.67
N SER A 7 43.59 49.60 29.67
CA SER A 7 43.44 49.25 28.25
C SER A 7 43.81 47.80 27.93
N ALA A 8 44.66 47.16 28.72
CA ALA A 8 45.01 45.74 28.59
C ALA A 8 43.81 44.78 28.73
N TYR A 9 42.69 45.24 29.31
CA TYR A 9 41.49 44.41 29.52
C TYR A 9 40.35 44.72 28.55
N ASN A 10 40.57 45.55 27.51
CA ASN A 10 39.51 45.96 26.59
C ASN A 10 38.79 44.77 25.94
N ASP A 11 39.54 43.80 25.43
CA ASP A 11 38.97 42.65 24.70
C ASP A 11 38.10 41.75 25.59
N VAL A 12 38.41 41.71 26.89
CA VAL A 12 37.65 40.95 27.89
C VAL A 12 36.40 41.72 28.30
N ILE A 13 36.52 43.03 28.54
CA ILE A 13 35.40 43.88 28.97
C ILE A 13 34.32 43.99 27.89
N ILE A 14 34.69 44.03 26.61
CA ILE A 14 33.74 44.12 25.48
C ILE A 14 32.90 42.85 25.32
N GLN A 15 33.41 41.69 25.75
CA GLN A 15 32.71 40.41 25.66
C GLN A 15 31.76 40.15 26.83
N LEU A 16 31.84 40.95 27.90
CA LEU A 16 31.01 40.75 29.09
C LEU A 16 29.60 41.35 28.90
N PRO A 17 28.54 40.67 29.38
CA PRO A 17 27.21 41.23 29.46
C PRO A 17 27.20 42.57 30.20
N GLN A 18 26.41 43.52 29.70
CA GLN A 18 26.37 44.91 30.22
C GLN A 18 26.06 44.97 31.73
N SER A 19 25.21 44.08 32.24
CA SER A 19 24.89 43.99 33.67
C SER A 19 26.10 43.69 34.56
N ILE A 20 27.06 42.91 34.07
CA ILE A 20 28.30 42.60 34.79
C ILE A 20 29.24 43.80 34.73
N VAL A 21 29.34 44.45 33.57
CA VAL A 21 30.15 45.67 33.37
C VAL A 21 29.70 46.78 34.32
N ASP A 22 28.39 47.01 34.44
CA ASP A 22 27.81 48.01 35.34
C ASP A 22 28.07 47.68 36.82
N CYS A 23 27.98 46.40 37.19
CA CYS A 23 28.29 45.93 38.54
C CYS A 23 29.77 46.13 38.91
N LEU A 24 30.69 45.82 37.98
CA LEU A 24 32.13 46.05 38.15
C LEU A 24 32.45 47.54 38.30
N LYS A 25 31.84 48.38 37.47
CA LYS A 25 31.98 49.83 37.52
C LYS A 25 31.55 50.38 38.88
N HIS A 26 30.42 49.91 39.39
CA HIS A 26 29.89 50.32 40.70
C HIS A 26 30.83 49.90 41.85
N ARG A 27 31.35 48.67 41.84
CA ARG A 27 32.28 48.19 42.88
C ARG A 27 33.60 48.96 42.89
N ILE A 28 34.16 49.27 41.72
CA ILE A 28 35.42 50.05 41.59
C ILE A 28 35.24 51.49 42.07
N GLN A 29 34.06 52.08 41.83
CA GLN A 29 33.74 53.41 42.36
C GLN A 29 33.62 53.38 43.90
N ASN A 30 33.00 52.34 44.46
CA ASN A 30 32.81 52.21 45.90
C ASN A 30 34.12 51.94 46.66
N THR A 31 35.12 51.30 46.05
CA THR A 31 36.43 51.03 46.69
C THR A 31 37.35 52.25 46.73
N LYS A 32 37.12 53.29 45.92
CA LYS A 32 37.91 54.55 45.95
C LYS A 32 37.60 55.47 47.13
N ILE A 33 36.49 55.27 47.86
CA ILE A 33 35.97 56.25 48.83
C ILE A 33 36.51 56.05 50.27
N ARG A 34 37.14 54.92 50.59
CA ARG A 34 37.75 54.70 51.93
C ARG A 34 39.24 54.42 51.79
N GLY A 35 40.07 55.42 52.11
CA GLY A 35 41.54 55.34 52.13
C GLY A 35 42.15 54.35 53.15
N LYS A 36 41.51 53.20 53.42
CA LYS A 36 42.14 52.06 54.09
C LYS A 36 42.67 51.12 53.02
N LYS A 37 43.97 50.86 53.08
CA LYS A 37 44.66 49.81 52.31
C LYS A 37 44.07 48.47 52.77
N CYS A 38 43.00 48.01 52.12
CA CYS A 38 42.50 46.65 52.30
C CYS A 38 43.66 45.70 51.95
N ASP A 39 43.84 44.65 52.74
CA ASP A 39 44.70 43.52 52.39
C ASP A 39 44.04 42.73 51.24
N LEU A 40 44.00 43.37 50.07
CA LEU A 40 43.39 42.89 48.83
C LEU A 40 43.95 41.53 48.40
N ASN A 41 45.09 41.12 48.97
CA ASN A 41 45.77 39.86 48.71
C ASN A 41 44.88 38.63 49.03
N GLU A 42 44.41 38.49 50.27
CA GLU A 42 43.75 37.25 50.69
C GLU A 42 42.34 37.11 50.12
N GLU A 43 41.57 38.20 50.09
CA GLU A 43 40.25 38.23 49.44
C GLU A 43 40.37 37.99 47.92
N SER A 44 41.40 38.53 47.26
CA SER A 44 41.65 38.30 45.84
C SER A 44 42.01 36.84 45.54
N GLU A 45 42.87 36.22 46.35
CA GLU A 45 43.21 34.80 46.18
C GLU A 45 42.02 33.87 46.41
N ASN A 46 41.15 34.18 47.40
CA ASN A 46 39.90 33.44 47.60
C ASN A 46 38.93 33.59 46.44
N LEU A 47 38.79 34.80 45.88
CA LEU A 47 38.00 35.06 44.68
C LEU A 47 38.55 34.31 43.46
N LYS A 48 39.87 34.31 43.27
CA LYS A 48 40.53 33.58 42.18
C LYS A 48 40.23 32.07 42.26
N ARG A 49 40.36 31.46 43.45
CA ARG A 49 40.01 30.05 43.67
C ARG A 49 38.54 29.77 43.40
N LEU A 50 37.63 30.68 43.76
CA LEU A 50 36.21 30.56 43.45
C LEU A 50 35.96 30.57 41.93
N PHE A 51 36.59 31.49 41.19
CA PHE A 51 36.49 31.52 39.74
C PHE A 51 37.05 30.26 39.08
N GLU A 52 38.19 29.75 39.55
CA GLU A 52 38.78 28.51 39.05
C GLU A 52 37.85 27.30 39.30
N ARG A 53 37.23 27.21 40.48
CA ARG A 53 36.23 26.16 40.79
C ARG A 53 34.96 26.27 39.94
N GLU A 54 34.46 27.48 39.72
CA GLU A 54 33.26 27.68 38.91
C GLU A 54 33.54 27.38 37.44
N LEU A 55 34.72 27.76 36.94
CA LEU A 55 35.15 27.48 35.57
C LEU A 55 35.31 25.98 35.32
N THR A 56 35.90 25.23 36.26
CA THR A 56 35.99 23.77 36.16
C THR A 56 34.61 23.11 36.20
N THR A 57 33.72 23.57 37.09
CA THR A 57 32.32 23.09 37.16
C THR A 57 31.57 23.34 35.86
N TYR A 58 31.70 24.54 35.28
CA TYR A 58 31.11 24.89 33.99
C TYR A 58 31.64 24.01 32.85
N ASN A 59 32.95 23.80 32.77
CA ASN A 59 33.56 22.96 31.75
C ASN A 59 33.11 21.49 31.87
N ASN A 60 33.03 20.96 33.09
CA ASN A 60 32.53 19.61 33.36
C ASN A 60 31.06 19.47 32.93
N LYS A 61 30.21 20.46 33.25
CA LYS A 61 28.80 20.47 32.81
C LYS A 61 28.69 20.52 31.29
N LYS A 62 29.47 21.37 30.62
CA LYS A 62 29.52 21.46 29.16
C LYS A 62 29.94 20.13 28.52
N GLN A 63 30.95 19.45 29.07
CA GLN A 63 31.38 18.14 28.58
C GLN A 63 30.34 17.05 28.82
N CYS A 64 29.68 17.05 29.97
CA CYS A 64 28.58 16.13 30.28
C CYS A 64 27.42 16.28 29.26
N MET A 65 27.02 17.52 28.96
CA MET A 65 25.98 17.79 27.96
C MET A 65 26.39 17.29 26.57
N LYS A 66 27.65 17.49 26.15
CA LYS A 66 28.16 16.96 24.88
C LYS A 66 28.07 15.43 24.79
N MET A 67 28.50 14.72 25.83
CA MET A 67 28.45 13.27 25.88
C MET A 67 27.00 12.74 25.85
N ASN A 68 26.09 13.41 26.57
CA ASN A 68 24.67 13.05 26.57
C ASN A 68 24.03 13.25 25.19
N ASN A 69 24.30 14.38 24.53
CA ASN A 69 23.80 14.64 23.18
C ASN A 69 24.29 13.59 22.19
N LYS A 70 25.59 13.24 22.24
CA LYS A 70 26.16 12.17 21.41
C LYS A 70 25.44 10.83 21.61
N ARG A 71 25.13 10.48 22.85
CA ARG A 71 24.39 9.24 23.17
C ARG A 71 22.97 9.24 22.60
N TYR A 72 22.30 10.39 22.55
CA TYR A 72 20.99 10.50 21.90
C TYR A 72 21.09 10.33 20.39
N GLU A 73 22.11 10.91 19.76
CA GLU A 73 22.38 10.72 18.33
C GLU A 73 22.63 9.25 18.00
N GLU A 74 23.46 8.55 18.79
CA GLU A 74 23.73 7.11 18.64
C GLU A 74 22.45 6.27 18.78
N ARG A 75 21.62 6.52 19.80
CA ARG A 75 20.33 5.81 19.96
C ARG A 75 19.35 6.09 18.82
N LEU A 76 19.33 7.31 18.30
CA LEU A 76 18.48 7.67 17.17
C LEU A 76 18.91 6.91 15.92
N GLN A 77 20.23 6.79 15.70
CA GLN A 77 20.79 6.02 14.59
C GLN A 77 20.44 4.53 14.70
N GLU A 78 20.57 3.92 15.89
CA GLU A 78 20.20 2.52 16.14
C GLU A 78 18.71 2.27 15.83
N LEU A 79 17.82 3.16 16.27
CA LEU A 79 16.37 3.06 16.00
C LEU A 79 16.03 3.16 14.51
N LEU A 80 16.76 4.01 13.77
CA LEU A 80 16.58 4.12 12.33
C LEU A 80 16.99 2.82 11.62
N GLU A 81 18.14 2.26 11.97
CA GLU A 81 18.63 1.00 11.39
C GLU A 81 17.72 -0.19 11.74
N GLU A 82 17.16 -0.23 12.95
CA GLU A 82 16.17 -1.24 13.35
C GLU A 82 14.90 -1.14 12.50
N LYS A 83 14.37 0.08 12.32
CA LYS A 83 13.18 0.32 11.50
C LYS A 83 13.40 -0.03 10.04
N GLU A 84 14.56 0.30 9.46
CA GLU A 84 14.90 -0.09 8.09
C GLU A 84 14.90 -1.62 7.90
N LYS A 85 15.42 -2.37 8.88
CA LYS A 85 15.41 -3.84 8.85
C LYS A 85 14.00 -4.38 8.95
N GLU A 86 13.17 -3.83 9.84
CA GLU A 86 11.76 -4.22 10.00
C GLU A 86 10.99 -4.04 8.68
N TYR A 87 11.09 -2.87 8.06
CA TYR A 87 10.45 -2.61 6.76
C TYR A 87 10.99 -3.52 5.65
N ALA A 88 12.29 -3.81 5.62
CA ALA A 88 12.86 -4.74 4.65
C ALA A 88 12.31 -6.16 4.80
N THR A 89 12.07 -6.63 6.03
CA THR A 89 11.43 -7.92 6.29
C THR A 89 9.95 -7.90 5.89
N GLU A 90 9.23 -6.84 6.23
CA GLU A 90 7.80 -6.68 5.90
C GLU A 90 7.56 -6.68 4.38
N ILE A 91 8.36 -5.92 3.63
CA ILE A 91 8.29 -5.88 2.16
C ILE A 91 8.54 -7.27 1.55
N LYS A 92 9.51 -8.02 2.08
CA LYS A 92 9.76 -9.40 1.62
C LYS A 92 8.59 -10.33 1.93
N GLY A 93 7.99 -10.20 3.11
CA GLY A 93 6.79 -10.95 3.49
C GLY A 93 5.62 -10.68 2.54
N LEU A 94 5.34 -9.40 2.28
CA LEU A 94 4.30 -8.96 1.36
C LEU A 94 4.56 -9.44 -0.08
N GLN A 95 5.81 -9.44 -0.53
CA GLN A 95 6.18 -9.93 -1.86
C GLN A 95 5.83 -11.42 -2.02
N VAL A 96 6.16 -12.25 -1.02
CA VAL A 96 5.84 -13.69 -1.03
C VAL A 96 4.34 -13.92 -0.98
N GLU A 97 3.61 -13.16 -0.16
CA GLU A 97 2.15 -13.26 -0.08
C GLU A 97 1.50 -12.89 -1.42
N TYR A 98 1.95 -11.80 -2.05
CA TYR A 98 1.43 -11.35 -3.33
C TYR A 98 1.69 -12.37 -4.45
N THR A 99 2.89 -12.94 -4.53
CA THR A 99 3.20 -13.96 -5.55
C THR A 99 2.40 -15.24 -5.32
N SER A 100 2.24 -15.70 -4.08
CA SER A 100 1.41 -16.85 -3.74
C SER A 100 -0.06 -16.65 -4.14
N LYS A 101 -0.64 -15.48 -3.81
CA LYS A 101 -2.02 -15.14 -4.21
C LYS A 101 -2.18 -15.08 -5.73
N THR A 102 -1.20 -14.49 -6.42
CA THR A 102 -1.22 -14.39 -7.88
C THR A 102 -1.24 -15.78 -8.54
N MET A 103 -0.34 -16.68 -8.12
CA MET A 103 -0.30 -18.05 -8.64
C MET A 103 -1.60 -18.82 -8.37
N SER A 104 -2.21 -18.61 -7.19
CA SER A 104 -3.50 -19.24 -6.86
C SER A 104 -4.62 -18.75 -7.77
N LEU A 105 -4.66 -17.46 -8.11
CA LEU A 105 -5.68 -16.90 -9.00
C LEU A 105 -5.46 -17.35 -10.45
N GLU A 106 -4.21 -17.41 -10.90
CA GLU A 106 -3.85 -17.94 -12.23
C GLU A 106 -4.33 -19.39 -12.40
N LEU A 107 -4.14 -20.23 -11.38
CA LEU A 107 -4.63 -21.62 -11.42
C LEU A 107 -6.17 -21.69 -11.52
N GLN A 108 -6.89 -20.88 -10.73
CA GLN A 108 -8.35 -20.81 -10.79
C GLN A 108 -8.85 -20.36 -12.17
N LEU A 109 -8.18 -19.38 -12.79
CA LEU A 109 -8.52 -18.91 -14.14
C LEU A 109 -8.30 -20.00 -15.19
N GLU A 110 -7.22 -20.77 -15.08
CA GLU A 110 -6.92 -21.88 -15.99
C GLU A 110 -7.98 -23.00 -15.90
N GLU A 111 -8.44 -23.34 -14.70
CA GLU A 111 -9.53 -24.30 -14.49
C GLU A 111 -10.87 -23.82 -15.06
N MET A 112 -11.19 -22.54 -14.85
CA MET A 112 -12.37 -21.91 -15.44
C MET A 112 -12.31 -21.92 -16.97
N HIS A 113 -11.14 -21.61 -17.55
CA HIS A 113 -10.96 -21.60 -19.00
C HIS A 113 -11.17 -22.98 -19.61
N LYS A 114 -10.61 -24.05 -19.01
CA LYS A 114 -10.86 -25.44 -19.44
C LYS A 114 -12.33 -25.81 -19.39
N THR A 115 -13.04 -25.37 -18.35
CA THR A 115 -14.47 -25.63 -18.19
C THR A 115 -15.28 -24.92 -19.28
N LEU A 116 -14.94 -23.68 -19.61
CA LEU A 116 -15.57 -22.93 -20.69
C LEU A 116 -15.32 -23.60 -22.06
N GLU A 117 -14.09 -24.01 -22.34
CA GLU A 117 -13.74 -24.69 -23.60
C GLU A 117 -14.53 -25.99 -23.79
N GLN A 118 -14.74 -26.75 -22.71
CA GLN A 118 -15.57 -27.96 -22.74
C GLN A 118 -17.05 -27.62 -23.02
N ARG A 119 -17.59 -26.57 -22.39
CA ARG A 119 -18.96 -26.10 -22.62
C ARG A 119 -19.16 -25.61 -24.06
N ASP A 120 -18.21 -24.89 -24.62
CA ASP A 120 -18.26 -24.41 -26.00
C ASP A 120 -18.25 -25.56 -27.02
N LYS A 121 -17.40 -26.57 -26.79
CA LYS A 121 -17.40 -27.82 -27.60
C LYS A 121 -18.76 -28.51 -27.55
N PHE A 122 -19.39 -28.56 -26.38
CA PHE A 122 -20.73 -29.14 -26.22
C PHE A 122 -21.80 -28.33 -26.96
N ILE A 123 -21.84 -27.00 -26.78
CA ILE A 123 -22.79 -26.10 -27.44
C ILE A 123 -22.64 -26.21 -28.97
N THR A 124 -21.42 -26.25 -29.48
CA THR A 124 -21.14 -26.41 -30.92
C THR A 124 -21.75 -27.70 -31.47
N LYS A 125 -21.63 -28.82 -30.75
CA LYS A 125 -22.26 -30.10 -31.15
C LYS A 125 -23.78 -29.98 -31.18
N GLN A 126 -24.39 -29.33 -30.19
CA GLN A 126 -25.83 -29.13 -30.13
C GLN A 126 -26.34 -28.23 -31.27
N MET A 127 -25.63 -27.14 -31.56
CA MET A 127 -25.96 -26.25 -32.67
C MET A 127 -25.91 -26.97 -34.02
N MET A 128 -24.93 -27.86 -34.24
CA MET A 128 -24.85 -28.65 -35.48
C MET A 128 -26.03 -29.61 -35.64
N SER A 129 -26.42 -30.30 -34.56
CA SER A 129 -27.59 -31.18 -34.55
C SER A 129 -28.88 -30.40 -34.84
N LEU A 130 -29.06 -29.23 -34.22
CA LEU A 130 -30.23 -28.38 -34.45
C LEU A 130 -30.29 -27.86 -35.89
N LYS A 131 -29.16 -27.44 -36.47
CA LYS A 131 -29.09 -27.02 -37.89
C LYS A 131 -29.51 -28.14 -38.84
N LYS A 132 -29.07 -29.37 -38.59
CA LYS A 132 -29.48 -30.55 -39.40
C LYS A 132 -30.99 -30.77 -39.32
N TYR A 133 -31.56 -30.67 -38.12
CA TYR A 133 -33.00 -30.79 -37.90
C TYR A 133 -33.79 -29.72 -38.65
N MET A 134 -33.39 -28.44 -38.52
CA MET A 134 -34.04 -27.34 -39.24
C MET A 134 -33.94 -27.49 -40.77
N ALA A 135 -32.82 -27.97 -41.29
CA ALA A 135 -32.68 -28.26 -42.73
C ALA A 135 -33.63 -29.37 -43.20
N CYS A 136 -33.81 -30.42 -42.40
CA CYS A 136 -34.81 -31.47 -42.67
C CYS A 136 -36.24 -30.91 -42.65
N ASP A 137 -36.57 -30.03 -41.71
CA ASP A 137 -37.89 -29.41 -41.64
C ASP A 137 -38.13 -28.51 -42.86
N ILE A 138 -37.19 -27.62 -43.19
CA ILE A 138 -37.29 -26.72 -44.35
C ILE A 138 -37.48 -27.51 -45.64
N THR A 139 -36.70 -28.58 -45.87
CA THR A 139 -36.83 -29.42 -47.06
C THR A 139 -38.15 -30.19 -47.11
N CYS A 140 -38.68 -30.66 -45.96
CA CYS A 140 -40.01 -31.27 -45.89
C CYS A 140 -41.12 -30.27 -46.22
N PHE A 141 -41.02 -29.03 -45.72
CA PHE A 141 -41.98 -27.97 -46.03
C PHE A 141 -41.93 -27.57 -47.51
N THR A 142 -40.76 -27.37 -48.11
CA THR A 142 -40.64 -26.99 -49.53
C THR A 142 -41.18 -28.08 -50.46
N PHE A 143 -40.93 -29.35 -50.14
CA PHE A 143 -41.47 -30.50 -50.88
C PHE A 143 -43.01 -30.53 -50.85
N GLN A 144 -43.62 -30.30 -49.68
CA GLN A 144 -45.08 -30.24 -49.54
C GLN A 144 -45.69 -29.10 -50.36
N VAL A 145 -45.06 -27.92 -50.35
CA VAL A 145 -45.52 -26.77 -51.15
C VAL A 145 -45.41 -27.06 -52.65
N GLN A 146 -44.30 -27.64 -53.11
CA GLN A 146 -44.13 -28.03 -54.52
C GLN A 146 -45.18 -29.05 -54.98
N GLN A 147 -45.48 -30.07 -54.17
CA GLN A 147 -46.55 -31.02 -54.48
C GLN A 147 -47.91 -30.33 -54.61
N ALA A 148 -48.23 -29.39 -53.71
CA ALA A 148 -49.50 -28.66 -53.75
C ALA A 148 -49.65 -27.77 -55.00
N VAL A 149 -48.55 -27.20 -55.51
CA VAL A 149 -48.55 -26.38 -56.75
C VAL A 149 -48.71 -27.24 -58.00
N CYS A 150 -48.07 -28.42 -58.03
CA CYS A 150 -48.22 -29.37 -59.14
C CYS A 150 -49.58 -30.09 -59.13
N GLU A 151 -50.22 -30.24 -57.97
CA GLU A 151 -51.51 -30.93 -57.79
C GLU A 151 -52.74 -30.00 -57.80
N GLY A 152 -52.73 -28.97 -58.65
CA GLY A 152 -53.95 -28.33 -59.15
C GLY A 152 -54.99 -29.30 -59.77
N LYS A 153 -54.70 -30.61 -59.76
CA LYS A 153 -55.61 -31.72 -60.10
C LYS A 153 -55.40 -32.97 -59.19
N ARG A 154 -55.62 -32.93 -57.86
CA ARG A 154 -56.19 -34.05 -57.04
C ARG A 154 -56.23 -33.74 -55.52
N LYS A 155 -57.41 -33.39 -55.02
CA LYS A 155 -57.68 -33.03 -53.62
C LYS A 155 -57.93 -34.25 -52.69
N VAL A 156 -56.94 -35.11 -52.39
CA VAL A 156 -57.14 -36.14 -51.31
C VAL A 156 -55.90 -36.43 -50.44
N CYS A 157 -54.66 -36.25 -50.91
CA CYS A 157 -53.49 -36.82 -50.20
C CYS A 157 -52.87 -35.95 -49.08
N ILE A 158 -53.22 -34.67 -48.94
CA ILE A 158 -52.50 -33.72 -48.05
C ILE A 158 -52.75 -33.99 -46.56
N LYS A 159 -53.94 -34.45 -46.15
CA LYS A 159 -54.27 -34.66 -44.72
C LYS A 159 -53.43 -35.75 -44.05
N HIS A 160 -53.13 -36.84 -44.76
CA HIS A 160 -52.37 -37.97 -44.20
C HIS A 160 -50.87 -37.66 -44.03
N ALA A 161 -50.30 -36.84 -44.91
CA ALA A 161 -48.92 -36.40 -44.80
C ALA A 161 -48.71 -35.47 -43.60
N LEU A 162 -49.64 -34.53 -43.39
CA LEU A 162 -49.57 -33.57 -42.28
C LEU A 162 -49.67 -34.23 -40.90
N ILE A 163 -50.52 -35.27 -40.77
CA ILE A 163 -50.67 -36.04 -39.52
C ILE A 163 -49.39 -36.83 -39.20
N ARG A 164 -48.76 -37.44 -40.21
CA ARG A 164 -47.48 -38.16 -40.03
C ARG A 164 -46.35 -37.21 -39.64
N HIS A 165 -46.31 -36.00 -40.21
CA HIS A 165 -45.34 -34.98 -39.85
C HIS A 165 -45.51 -34.53 -38.39
N LYS A 166 -46.75 -34.19 -37.98
CA LYS A 166 -47.05 -33.80 -36.58
C LYS A 166 -46.68 -34.87 -35.56
N LYS A 167 -46.91 -36.16 -35.86
CA LYS A 167 -46.60 -37.27 -34.95
C LYS A 167 -45.08 -37.45 -34.76
N LYS A 168 -44.29 -37.29 -35.83
CA LYS A 168 -42.81 -37.34 -35.77
C LYS A 168 -42.22 -36.16 -35.00
N HIS A 169 -42.72 -34.95 -35.21
CA HIS A 169 -42.30 -33.77 -34.43
C HIS A 169 -42.56 -33.92 -32.93
N LYS A 170 -43.74 -34.45 -32.55
CA LYS A 170 -44.07 -34.65 -31.14
C LYS A 170 -43.15 -35.67 -30.46
N ALA A 171 -42.81 -36.76 -31.15
CA ALA A 171 -41.88 -37.76 -30.63
C ALA A 171 -40.46 -37.20 -30.47
N HIS A 172 -39.98 -36.42 -31.45
CA HIS A 172 -38.65 -35.81 -31.40
C HIS A 172 -38.54 -34.76 -30.28
N ASN A 173 -39.53 -33.87 -30.12
CA ASN A 173 -39.52 -32.87 -29.04
C ASN A 173 -39.56 -33.52 -27.66
N ASN A 174 -40.36 -34.58 -27.47
CA ASN A 174 -40.39 -35.30 -26.20
C ASN A 174 -39.04 -35.97 -25.90
N ALA A 175 -38.39 -36.58 -26.89
CA ALA A 175 -37.07 -37.16 -26.72
C ALA A 175 -36.02 -36.09 -26.37
N CYS A 176 -36.04 -34.95 -27.05
CA CYS A 176 -35.11 -33.85 -26.80
C CYS A 176 -35.29 -33.21 -25.41
N LEU A 177 -36.54 -33.01 -24.97
CA LEU A 177 -36.84 -32.51 -23.62
C LEU A 177 -36.42 -33.50 -22.53
N THR A 178 -36.57 -34.80 -22.79
CA THR A 178 -36.14 -35.84 -21.85
C THR A 178 -34.62 -35.84 -21.68
N THR A 179 -33.87 -35.73 -22.78
CA THR A 179 -32.40 -35.63 -22.73
C THR A 179 -31.95 -34.35 -22.01
N LEU A 180 -32.60 -33.21 -22.27
CA LEU A 180 -32.29 -31.94 -21.61
C LEU A 180 -32.56 -32.01 -20.09
N TRP A 181 -33.62 -32.69 -19.67
CA TRP A 181 -33.95 -32.90 -18.26
C TRP A 181 -32.89 -33.76 -17.55
N PHE A 182 -32.45 -34.86 -18.17
CA PHE A 182 -31.38 -35.70 -17.62
C PHE A 182 -30.03 -34.98 -17.55
N SER A 183 -29.68 -34.17 -18.55
CA SER A 183 -28.46 -33.36 -18.49
C SER A 183 -28.49 -32.29 -17.39
N LYS A 184 -29.67 -31.80 -17.00
CA LYS A 184 -29.82 -30.80 -15.92
C LYS A 184 -29.66 -31.41 -14.52
N GLN A 185 -30.04 -32.68 -14.33
CA GLN A 185 -29.83 -33.38 -13.04
C GLN A 185 -28.36 -33.79 -12.82
N ALA A 186 -27.60 -34.05 -13.89
CA ALA A 186 -26.20 -34.46 -13.79
C ALA A 186 -25.22 -33.33 -13.48
N GLY A 187 -25.65 -32.05 -13.55
CA GLY A 187 -24.81 -30.87 -13.28
C GLY A 187 -25.08 -30.19 -11.93
N GLY A 188 -25.82 -30.84 -11.02
CA GLY A 188 -26.23 -30.31 -9.71
C GLY A 188 -25.61 -31.06 -8.53
N VAL A 189 -24.33 -31.42 -8.61
CA VAL A 189 -23.49 -31.88 -7.49
C VAL A 189 -22.28 -30.98 -7.39
#